data_AF-A0A7G1H071-F1
#
_entry.id   AF-A0A7G1H071-F1
#
_cell.length_a   1.000
_cell.length_b   1.000
_cell.length_c   1.000
_cell.angle_alpha   90.00
_cell.angle_beta   90.00
_cell.angle_gamma   90.00
#
_symmetry.space_group_name_H-M   'P 1'
#
loop_
_entity.id
_entity.type
_entity.pdbx_description
1 polymer ?
#
loop_
_entity_poly.entity_id
_entity_poly.type
_entity_poly.pdbx_seq_one_letter_code
_entity_poly.pdbx_strand_id
1 'polypeptide(L)' 'MDDLQKLKHLLRHWMEHNDEHAETYRNWAEKVSSLGNKELSEILGQLYHQTKKMNELFEEAIKKID' A
#
# COMPACT_ATOMS: atom_id res chain seq x y z
N MET A 1 -10.27 -17.41 -19.03
CA MET A 1 -9.45 -16.18 -18.92
C MET A 1 -8.01 -16.65 -18.99
N ASP A 2 -7.20 -16.05 -19.86
CA ASP A 2 -5.76 -16.32 -19.93
C ASP A 2 -5.09 -16.00 -18.58
N ASP A 3 -4.08 -16.78 -18.18
CA ASP A 3 -3.46 -16.66 -16.85
C ASP A 3 -2.84 -15.27 -16.63
N LEU A 4 -2.32 -14.62 -17.69
CA LEU A 4 -1.82 -13.26 -17.61
C LEU A 4 -2.96 -12.25 -17.37
N GLN A 5 -4.10 -12.42 -18.02
CA GLN A 5 -5.27 -11.56 -17.77
C GLN A 5 -5.82 -11.72 -16.35
N LYS A 6 -5.81 -12.94 -15.82
CA LYS A 6 -6.14 -13.19 -14.40
C LYS A 6 -5.15 -12.51 -13.47
N LEU A 7 -3.84 -12.62 -13.75
CA LEU A 7 -2.79 -11.98 -12.96
C LEU A 7 -2.93 -10.44 -12.99
N LYS A 8 -3.21 -9.85 -14.14
CA LYS A 8 -3.45 -8.40 -14.28
C LYS A 8 -4.60 -7.92 -13.41
N HIS A 9 -5.68 -8.70 -13.32
CA HIS A 9 -6.80 -8.38 -12.45
C HIS A 9 -6.40 -8.46 -10.96
N LEU A 10 -5.67 -9.51 -10.56
CA LEU A 10 -5.16 -9.66 -9.19
C LEU A 10 -4.21 -8.53 -8.79
N LEU A 11 -3.28 -8.14 -9.66
CA LEU A 11 -2.34 -7.04 -9.40
C LEU A 11 -3.07 -5.73 -9.15
N ARG A 12 -4.12 -5.42 -9.93
CA ARG A 12 -4.95 -4.22 -9.69
C ARG A 12 -5.68 -4.29 -8.35
N HIS A 13 -6.26 -5.43 -8.03
CA HIS A 13 -6.96 -5.63 -6.76
C HIS A 13 -6.04 -5.51 -5.54
N TRP A 14 -4.85 -6.11 -5.60
CA TRP A 14 -3.85 -5.99 -4.53
C TRP A 14 -3.32 -4.57 -4.38
N MET A 15 -3.12 -3.85 -5.49
CA MET A 15 -2.71 -2.44 -5.47
C MET A 15 -3.77 -1.54 -4.80
N GLU A 16 -5.06 -1.79 -5.06
CA GLU A 16 -6.17 -1.11 -4.39
C GLU A 16 -6.20 -1.42 -2.88
N HIS A 17 -6.04 -2.68 -2.47
CA HIS A 17 -5.92 -3.05 -1.06
C HIS A 17 -4.70 -2.44 -0.36
N ASN A 18 -3.58 -2.29 -1.07
CA ASN A 18 -2.42 -1.58 -0.51
C ASN A 18 -2.76 -0.13 -0.18
N ASP A 19 -3.57 0.55 -1.00
CA ASP A 19 -4.01 1.91 -0.70
C ASP A 19 -4.88 1.95 0.56
N GLU A 20 -5.82 1.01 0.73
CA GLU A 20 -6.65 0.88 1.93
C GLU A 20 -5.80 0.63 3.20
N HIS A 21 -4.79 -0.25 3.09
CA HIS A 21 -3.84 -0.51 4.18
C HIS A 21 -3.00 0.71 4.51
N ALA A 22 -2.46 1.40 3.49
CA ALA A 22 -1.66 2.60 3.69
C ALA A 22 -2.45 3.66 4.46
N GLU A 23 -3.68 3.98 4.03
CA GLU A 23 -4.53 4.95 4.72
C GLU A 23 -4.82 4.53 6.17
N THR A 24 -5.02 3.23 6.41
CA THR A 24 -5.18 2.71 7.78
C THR A 24 -3.93 2.94 8.63
N TYR A 25 -2.74 2.70 8.10
CA TYR A 25 -1.48 2.95 8.82
C TYR A 25 -1.29 4.43 9.12
N ARG A 26 -1.60 5.30 8.16
CA ARG A 26 -1.55 6.76 8.34
C ARG A 26 -2.50 7.23 9.44
N ASN A 27 -3.75 6.77 9.42
CA ASN A 27 -4.74 7.12 10.45
C ASN A 27 -4.28 6.69 11.84
N TRP A 28 -3.66 5.52 11.95
CA TRP A 28 -3.07 5.07 13.22
C TRP A 28 -1.82 5.86 13.60
N ALA A 29 -0.97 6.26 12.66
CA ALA A 29 0.17 7.13 12.91
C ALA A 29 -0.29 8.45 13.57
N GLU A 30 -1.29 9.10 12.97
CA GLU A 30 -1.90 10.33 13.52
C GLU A 30 -2.47 10.10 14.93
N LYS A 31 -3.21 9.00 15.12
CA LYS A 31 -3.78 8.62 16.43
C LYS A 31 -2.71 8.41 17.49
N VAL A 32 -1.69 7.59 17.25
CA VAL A 32 -0.65 7.33 18.27
C VAL A 32 0.24 8.55 18.53
N SER A 33 0.43 9.41 17.52
CA SER A 33 1.10 10.71 17.66
C SER A 33 0.36 11.62 18.64
N SER A 34 -0.98 11.62 18.61
CA SER A 34 -1.83 12.36 19.55
C SER A 34 -1.83 11.77 20.97
N LEU A 35 -1.54 10.46 21.10
CA LEU A 35 -1.35 9.77 22.38
C LEU A 35 0.07 9.96 22.94
N GLY A 36 0.93 10.74 22.27
CA GLY A 36 2.29 11.07 22.73
C GLY A 36 3.37 10.07 22.33
N ASN A 37 3.03 8.98 21.64
CA ASN A 37 4.01 8.00 21.18
C ASN A 37 4.52 8.35 19.77
N LYS A 38 5.53 9.24 19.73
CA LYS A 38 6.11 9.73 18.46
C LYS A 38 6.90 8.66 17.70
N GLU A 39 7.62 7.79 18.39
CA GLU A 39 8.40 6.71 17.76
C GLU A 39 7.47 5.73 17.03
N LEU A 40 6.38 5.29 17.67
CA LEU A 40 5.41 4.42 17.01
C LEU A 40 4.70 5.13 15.85
N SER A 41 4.40 6.42 15.99
CA SER A 41 3.83 7.23 14.90
C SER A 41 4.75 7.23 13.68
N GLU A 42 6.06 7.36 13.89
CA GLU A 42 7.04 7.42 12.82
C GLU A 42 7.14 6.08 12.09
N ILE A 43 7.16 4.96 12.84
CA ILE A 43 7.13 3.60 12.26
C ILE A 43 5.87 3.40 11.41
N LEU A 44 4.69 3.78 11.90
CA LEU A 44 3.44 3.65 11.15
C LEU A 44 3.41 4.56 9.90
N GLY A 45 3.99 5.76 10.00
CA GLY A 45 4.18 6.65 8.84
C GLY A 45 5.12 6.04 7.79
N GLN A 46 6.18 5.36 8.23
CA GLN A 46 7.05 4.61 7.32
C GLN A 46 6.30 3.47 6.63
N LEU A 47 5.44 2.72 7.35
CA LEU A 47 4.60 1.69 6.73
C LEU A 47 3.71 2.27 5.64
N TYR A 48 3.03 3.40 5.90
CA TYR A 48 2.25 4.12 4.89
C TYR A 48 3.09 4.41 3.63
N HIS A 49 4.26 5.03 3.81
CA HIS A 49 5.12 5.39 2.68
C HIS A 49 5.66 4.19 1.91
N GLN A 50 6.08 3.13 2.61
CA GLN A 50 6.57 1.92 1.95
C GLN A 50 5.47 1.19 1.20
N THR A 51 4.24 1.13 1.74
CA THR A 51 3.10 0.53 1.03
C THR A 51 2.72 1.33 -0.21
N LYS A 52 2.71 2.67 -0.14
CA LYS A 52 2.49 3.51 -1.34
C LYS A 52 3.60 3.33 -2.38
N LYS A 53 4.86 3.25 -1.96
CA LYS A 53 5.99 2.99 -2.85
C LYS A 53 5.91 1.61 -3.50
N MET A 54 5.44 0.61 -2.75
CA MET A 54 5.22 -0.74 -3.29
C MET A 54 4.24 -0.73 -4.46
N ASN A 55 3.25 0.16 -4.48
CA ASN A 55 2.33 0.30 -5.62
C ASN A 55 3.02 0.70 -6.93
N GLU A 56 4.19 1.35 -6.89
CA GLU A 56 4.99 1.62 -8.10
C GLU A 56 5.39 0.30 -8.79
N LEU A 57 5.76 -0.73 -8.02
CA LEU A 57 6.08 -2.06 -8.55
C LEU A 57 4.85 -2.78 -9.10
N PHE A 58 3.67 -2.57 -8.49
CA PHE A 58 2.41 -3.09 -9.03
C PHE A 58 2.09 -2.46 -10.38
N GLU A 59 2.23 -1.14 -10.51
CA GLU A 59 2.06 -0.44 -11.79
C GLU A 59 3.04 -0.93 -12.86
N GLU A 60 4.32 -1.09 -12.50
CA GLU A 60 5.34 -1.65 -13.39
C GLU A 60 4.98 -3.07 -13.84
N ALA A 61 4.53 -3.93 -12.92
CA ALA A 61 4.13 -5.30 -13.25
C ALA A 61 2.90 -5.33 -14.18
N ILE A 62 1.90 -4.49 -13.94
CA ILE A 62 0.72 -4.37 -14.81
C ILE A 62 1.13 -3.97 -16.24
N LYS A 63 2.07 -3.03 -16.39
CA LYS A 63 2.60 -2.59 -17.70
C LYS A 63 3.35 -3.68 -18.46
N LYS A 64 3.78 -4.77 -17.81
CA LYS A 64 4.45 -5.91 -18.46
C LYS A 64 3.48 -7.00 -18.95
N ILE A 65 2.22 -6.91 -18.55
CA ILE A 65 1.16 -7.83 -18.97
C ILE A 65 0.32 -7.22 -20.11
N ASP A 66 0.47 -5.92 -20.38
CA ASP A 66 -0.11 -5.23 -21.54
C ASP A 66 0.54 -5.65 -22.87
#